data_AF-A0A6A0AG51-F1
#
_entry.id   AF-A0A6A0AG51-F1
#
_cell.length_a   1.000
_cell.length_b   1.000
_cell.length_c   1.000
_cell.angle_alpha   90.00
_cell.angle_beta   90.00
_cell.angle_gamma   90.00
#
_symmetry.space_group_name_H-M   'P 1'
#
loop_
_entity.id
_entity.type
_entity.pdbx_description
1 polymer ?
#
loop_
_entity_poly.entity_id
_entity_poly.type
_entity_poly.pdbx_seq_one_letter_code
_entity_poly.pdbx_strand_id
1 'polypeptide(L)'
;MAWIQHCKHSKSTKQLSKVVTKALHRHSHVPALWIEAAAWDFEHTGNVAAARALMQQGLRHCKSDESMWTEYVRLEMMYVARLRARRAVLGLPNPEVVEDLAKRQASAAADKRAAKRARKAVPAGTWWPVPSQQ
;
A
#
# COMPACT_ATOMS: atom_id res chain seq x y z
N MET A 1 15.60 20.50 -20.86
CA MET A 1 15.85 19.53 -19.76
C MET A 1 17.34 19.19 -19.60
N ALA A 2 18.23 20.19 -19.41
CA ALA A 2 19.69 19.94 -19.31
C ALA A 2 20.14 19.42 -17.93
N TRP A 3 19.39 19.72 -16.87
CA TRP A 3 19.75 19.34 -15.50
C TRP A 3 19.57 17.83 -15.24
N ILE A 4 18.56 17.18 -15.81
CA ILE A 4 18.36 15.72 -15.70
C ILE A 4 19.58 14.97 -16.28
N GLN A 5 20.09 15.43 -17.42
CA GLN A 5 21.29 14.86 -18.05
C GLN A 5 22.54 15.08 -17.21
N HIS A 6 22.67 16.25 -16.58
CA HIS A 6 23.74 16.54 -15.64
C HIS A 6 23.66 15.66 -14.38
N CYS A 7 22.45 15.40 -13.88
CA CYS A 7 22.24 14.55 -12.70
C CYS A 7 22.47 13.07 -12.97
N LYS A 8 22.12 12.59 -14.18
CA LYS A 8 22.49 11.26 -14.66
C LYS A 8 24.02 11.05 -14.69
N HIS A 9 24.79 12.08 -15.07
CA HIS A 9 26.25 12.04 -15.07
C HIS A 9 26.87 12.17 -13.67
N SER A 10 26.30 13.00 -12.80
CA SER A 10 26.93 13.36 -11.52
C SER A 10 26.88 12.24 -10.48
N LYS A 11 25.88 11.32 -10.52
CA LYS A 11 25.59 10.30 -9.47
C LYS A 11 25.53 10.84 -8.02
N SER A 12 25.65 12.15 -7.83
CA SER A 12 25.69 12.82 -6.55
C SER A 12 24.28 13.24 -6.14
N THR A 13 23.63 12.37 -5.37
CA THR A 13 22.27 12.58 -4.85
C THR A 13 22.13 13.90 -4.08
N LYS A 14 23.17 14.32 -3.37
CA LYS A 14 23.20 15.57 -2.60
C LYS A 14 23.19 16.82 -3.48
N GLN A 15 23.96 16.83 -4.57
CA GLN A 15 23.98 17.96 -5.49
C GLN A 15 22.68 18.04 -6.28
N LEU A 16 22.17 16.89 -6.71
CA LEU A 16 20.87 16.80 -7.39
C LEU A 16 19.74 17.33 -6.51
N SER A 17 19.64 16.92 -5.24
CA SER A 17 18.59 17.41 -4.33
C SER A 17 18.62 18.95 -4.20
N LYS A 18 19.81 19.56 -4.14
CA LYS A 18 19.96 21.03 -4.12
C LYS A 18 19.48 21.68 -5.42
N VAL A 19 19.84 21.11 -6.57
CA VAL A 19 19.45 21.65 -7.88
C VAL A 19 17.94 21.51 -8.08
N VAL A 20 17.37 20.34 -7.77
CA VAL A 20 15.93 20.06 -7.81
C VAL A 20 15.18 21.03 -6.92
N THR A 21 15.61 21.23 -5.68
CA THR A 21 14.95 22.17 -4.76
C THR A 21 14.94 23.59 -5.33
N LYS A 22 16.06 24.07 -5.90
CA LYS A 22 16.11 25.39 -6.54
C LYS A 22 15.22 25.48 -7.78
N ALA A 23 15.21 24.43 -8.60
CA ALA A 23 14.39 24.37 -9.81
C ALA A 23 12.89 24.39 -9.48
N LEU A 24 12.48 23.59 -8.48
CA LEU A 24 11.09 23.50 -8.02
C LEU A 24 10.61 24.83 -7.39
N HIS A 25 11.46 25.54 -6.65
CA HIS A 25 11.10 26.87 -6.13
C HIS A 25 10.86 27.89 -7.24
N ARG A 26 11.64 27.83 -8.34
CA ARG A 26 11.48 28.78 -9.46
C ARG A 26 10.34 28.40 -10.40
N HIS A 27 10.06 27.11 -10.55
CA HIS A 27 9.08 26.58 -11.49
C HIS A 27 8.09 25.63 -10.78
N SER A 28 7.40 26.14 -9.76
CA SER A 28 6.48 25.36 -8.92
C SER A 28 5.21 24.92 -9.64
N HIS A 29 4.80 25.61 -10.70
CA HIS A 29 3.60 25.32 -11.49
C HIS A 29 3.84 24.38 -12.68
N VAL A 30 5.03 23.81 -12.81
CA VAL A 30 5.36 22.88 -13.91
C VAL A 30 5.26 21.45 -13.39
N PRO A 31 4.17 20.70 -13.65
CA PRO A 31 3.97 19.36 -13.10
C PRO A 31 5.07 18.38 -13.53
N ALA A 32 5.53 18.47 -14.79
CA ALA A 32 6.60 17.62 -15.32
C ALA A 32 7.88 17.67 -14.47
N LEU A 33 8.19 18.82 -13.86
CA LEU A 33 9.39 18.97 -13.02
C LEU A 33 9.27 18.16 -11.72
N TRP A 34 8.08 18.16 -11.12
CA TRP A 34 7.78 17.38 -9.92
C TRP A 34 7.81 15.88 -10.19
N ILE A 35 7.21 15.48 -11.32
CA ILE A 35 7.13 14.07 -11.74
C ILE A 35 8.55 13.52 -11.96
N GLU A 36 9.39 14.22 -12.72
CA GLU A 36 10.78 13.82 -12.97
C GLU A 36 11.62 13.75 -11.68
N ALA A 37 11.44 14.72 -10.78
CA ALA A 37 12.12 14.71 -9.49
C ALA A 37 11.71 13.51 -8.62
N ALA A 38 10.41 13.21 -8.55
CA ALA A 38 9.89 12.07 -7.80
C ALA A 38 10.29 10.72 -8.42
N ALA A 39 10.28 10.62 -9.76
CA ALA A 39 10.73 9.44 -10.50
C ALA A 39 12.19 9.12 -10.18
N TRP A 40 13.05 10.14 -10.14
CA TRP A 40 14.44 9.96 -9.73
C TRP A 40 14.56 9.35 -8.34
N ASP A 41 13.87 9.91 -7.33
CA ASP A 41 13.95 9.43 -5.95
C ASP A 41 13.42 8.00 -5.79
N PHE A 42 12.41 7.62 -6.59
CA PHE A 42 11.83 6.28 -6.58
C PHE A 42 12.72 5.22 -7.26
N GLU A 43 13.26 5.54 -8.43
CA GLU A 43 14.01 4.60 -9.26
C GLU A 43 15.47 4.47 -8.83
N HIS A 44 16.14 5.60 -8.55
CA HIS A 44 17.59 5.63 -8.34
C HIS A 44 17.94 5.56 -6.85
N THR A 45 17.29 6.37 -6.01
CA THR A 45 17.53 6.37 -4.56
C THR A 45 16.78 5.23 -3.87
N GLY A 46 15.65 4.79 -4.43
CA GLY A 46 14.73 3.84 -3.79
C GLY A 46 13.97 4.42 -2.60
N ASN A 47 13.97 5.74 -2.42
CA ASN A 47 13.32 6.43 -1.31
C ASN A 47 11.89 6.83 -1.69
N VAL A 48 10.95 5.93 -1.41
CA VAL A 48 9.52 6.12 -1.72
C VAL A 48 8.91 7.24 -0.87
N ALA A 49 9.38 7.44 0.36
CA ALA A 49 8.87 8.51 1.22
C ALA A 49 9.21 9.90 0.68
N ALA A 50 10.43 10.08 0.17
CA ALA A 50 10.86 11.32 -0.49
C ALA A 50 10.06 11.56 -1.78
N ALA A 51 9.94 10.54 -2.64
CA ALA A 51 9.14 10.62 -3.87
C ALA A 51 7.68 11.01 -3.58
N ARG A 52 7.05 10.39 -2.56
CA ARG A 52 5.69 10.72 -2.13
C ARG A 52 5.56 12.15 -1.63
N ALA A 53 6.51 12.61 -0.81
CA ALA A 53 6.51 13.98 -0.30
C ALA A 53 6.61 15.01 -1.44
N LEU A 54 7.46 14.77 -2.44
CA LEU A 54 7.59 15.61 -3.62
C LEU A 54 6.29 15.65 -4.44
N MET A 55 5.68 14.50 -4.72
CA MET A 55 4.42 14.44 -5.46
C MET A 55 3.30 15.16 -4.71
N GLN A 56 3.18 14.96 -3.39
CA GLN A 56 2.18 15.64 -2.56
C GLN A 56 2.39 17.16 -2.52
N GLN A 57 3.64 17.63 -2.51
CA GLN A 57 3.95 19.05 -2.64
C GLN A 57 3.51 19.57 -4.00
N GLY A 58 3.87 18.88 -5.08
CA GLY A 58 3.51 19.29 -6.42
C GLY A 58 2.00 19.27 -6.68
N LEU A 59 1.24 18.34 -6.09
CA LEU A 59 -0.23 18.35 -6.12
C LEU A 59 -0.85 19.59 -5.47
N ARG A 60 -0.18 20.18 -4.46
CA ARG A 60 -0.62 21.45 -3.87
C ARG A 60 -0.40 22.64 -4.79
N HIS A 61 0.64 22.60 -5.63
CA HIS A 61 0.98 23.68 -6.57
C HIS A 61 0.28 23.56 -7.93
N CYS A 62 0.16 22.34 -8.45
CA CYS A 62 -0.38 22.01 -9.79
C CYS A 62 -1.74 21.32 -9.66
N LYS A 63 -2.74 22.03 -9.11
CA LYS A 63 -4.08 21.46 -8.87
C LYS A 63 -4.89 21.25 -10.14
N SER A 64 -4.59 22.00 -11.20
CA SER A 64 -5.30 21.97 -12.50
C SER A 64 -4.86 20.83 -13.40
N ASP A 65 -3.68 20.27 -13.19
CA ASP A 65 -3.10 19.28 -14.09
C ASP A 65 -3.43 17.85 -13.64
N GLU A 66 -4.22 17.15 -14.45
CA GLU A 66 -4.59 15.74 -14.21
C GLU A 66 -3.37 14.81 -14.27
N SER A 67 -2.38 15.14 -15.11
CA SER A 67 -1.15 14.34 -15.28
C SER A 67 -0.42 14.09 -13.95
N MET A 68 -0.48 15.05 -13.03
CA MET A 68 0.13 14.93 -11.72
C MET A 68 -0.52 13.84 -10.85
N TRP A 69 -1.85 13.74 -10.91
CA TRP A 69 -2.60 12.70 -10.20
C TRP A 69 -2.37 11.32 -10.82
N THR A 70 -2.37 11.25 -12.14
CA THR A 70 -2.14 9.98 -12.88
C THR A 70 -0.77 9.40 -12.55
N GLU A 71 0.29 10.23 -12.55
CA GLU A 71 1.63 9.76 -12.20
C GLU A 71 1.77 9.44 -10.70
N TYR A 72 1.04 10.13 -9.82
CA TYR A 72 1.04 9.78 -8.40
C TYR A 72 0.44 8.40 -8.14
N VAL A 73 -0.70 8.11 -8.78
CA VAL A 73 -1.33 6.79 -8.68
C VAL A 73 -0.42 5.72 -9.27
N ARG A 74 0.24 5.99 -10.41
CA ARG A 74 1.22 5.07 -11.00
C ARG A 74 2.37 4.76 -10.04
N LEU A 75 2.94 5.78 -9.39
CA LEU A 75 4.00 5.62 -8.39
C LEU A 75 3.56 4.67 -7.26
N GLU A 76 2.37 4.86 -6.69
CA GLU A 76 1.84 4.01 -5.62
C GLU A 76 1.57 2.57 -6.09
N MET A 77 1.02 2.39 -7.29
CA MET A 77 0.81 1.07 -7.87
C MET A 77 2.15 0.32 -8.05
N MET A 78 3.18 0.99 -8.55
CA MET A 78 4.52 0.42 -8.69
C MET A 78 5.13 0.07 -7.33
N TYR A 79 4.93 0.91 -6.31
CA TYR A 79 5.38 0.63 -4.95
C TYR A 79 4.72 -0.61 -4.35
N VAL A 80 3.39 -0.72 -4.46
CA VAL A 80 2.62 -1.89 -3.97
C VAL A 80 3.07 -3.15 -4.71
N ALA A 81 3.31 -3.09 -6.02
CA ALA A 81 3.83 -4.20 -6.80
C ALA A 81 5.21 -4.65 -6.29
N ARG A 82 6.14 -3.72 -6.05
CA ARG A 82 7.48 -4.01 -5.47
C ARG A 82 7.34 -4.65 -4.07
N LEU A 83 6.39 -4.17 -3.26
CA LEU A 83 6.18 -4.70 -1.92
C LEU A 83 5.60 -6.12 -1.94
N ARG A 84 4.66 -6.41 -2.87
CA ARG A 84 4.13 -7.75 -3.11
C ARG A 84 5.22 -8.71 -3.59
N ALA A 85 6.05 -8.29 -4.54
CA ALA A 85 7.18 -9.08 -5.03
C ALA A 85 8.16 -9.42 -3.89
N ARG A 86 8.51 -8.45 -3.03
CA ARG A 86 9.38 -8.70 -1.87
C ARG A 86 8.77 -9.69 -0.89
N ARG A 87 7.46 -9.60 -0.63
CA ARG A 87 6.75 -10.56 0.24
C ARG A 87 6.78 -11.97 -0.32
N ALA A 88 6.58 -12.11 -1.64
CA ALA A 88 6.65 -13.41 -2.30
C ALA A 88 8.04 -14.05 -2.16
N VAL A 89 9.11 -13.27 -2.34
CA VAL A 89 10.50 -13.74 -2.12
C VAL A 89 10.74 -14.17 -0.67
N LEU A 90 10.12 -13.50 0.30
CA LEU A 90 10.22 -13.84 1.72
C LEU A 90 9.27 -14.97 2.15
N GLY A 91 8.46 -15.53 1.24
CA GLY A 91 7.48 -16.56 1.57
C GLY A 91 6.33 -16.08 2.46
N LEU A 92 6.12 -14.76 2.54
CA LEU A 92 5.07 -14.18 3.38
C LEU A 92 3.72 -14.21 2.62
N PRO A 93 2.62 -14.66 3.26
CA PRO A 93 1.31 -14.65 2.65
C PRO A 93 0.84 -13.21 2.36
N ASN A 94 0.03 -13.05 1.31
CA ASN A 94 -0.56 -11.76 0.99
C ASN A 94 -1.46 -11.28 2.15
N PRO A 95 -1.46 -9.98 2.46
CA PRO A 95 -2.24 -9.44 3.58
C PRO A 95 -3.74 -9.72 3.45
N GLU A 96 -4.27 -9.71 2.23
CA GLU A 96 -5.67 -10.07 1.93
C GLU A 96 -5.98 -11.51 2.37
N VAL A 97 -5.07 -12.45 2.06
CA VAL A 97 -5.19 -13.85 2.49
C VAL A 97 -5.10 -13.98 4.01
N VAL A 98 -4.19 -13.22 4.65
CA VAL A 98 -4.06 -13.22 6.12
C VAL A 98 -5.34 -12.72 6.78
N GLU A 99 -5.94 -11.66 6.25
CA GLU A 99 -7.18 -11.08 6.78
C GLU A 99 -8.36 -12.04 6.63
N ASP A 100 -8.49 -12.69 5.47
CA ASP A 100 -9.54 -13.68 5.22
C ASP A 100 -9.40 -14.91 6.10
N LEU A 101 -8.17 -15.40 6.28
CA LEU A 101 -7.88 -16.50 7.21
C LEU A 101 -8.24 -16.11 8.65
N ALA A 102 -7.92 -14.89 9.08
CA ALA A 102 -8.27 -14.39 10.40
C ALA A 102 -9.80 -14.30 10.59
N LYS A 103 -10.54 -13.78 9.59
CA LYS A 103 -12.01 -13.74 9.60
C LYS A 103 -12.62 -15.14 9.72
N ARG A 104 -12.11 -16.11 8.95
CA ARG A 104 -12.54 -17.52 9.00
C ARG A 104 -12.25 -18.17 10.36
N GLN A 105 -11.09 -17.90 10.94
CA GLN A 105 -10.76 -18.40 12.29
C GLN A 105 -11.68 -17.78 13.35
N ALA A 106 -12.02 -16.50 13.23
CA ALA A 106 -12.94 -15.81 14.13
C ALA A 106 -14.37 -16.35 14.04
N SER A 107 -14.92 -16.57 12.83
CA SER A 107 -16.25 -17.17 12.66
C SER A 107 -16.29 -18.59 13.21
N ALA A 108 -15.29 -19.43 12.89
CA ALA A 108 -15.18 -20.78 13.42
C ALA A 108 -15.07 -20.80 14.96
N ALA A 109 -14.38 -19.83 15.56
CA ALA A 109 -14.32 -19.68 17.02
C ALA A 109 -15.67 -19.26 17.61
N ALA A 110 -16.42 -18.39 16.94
CA ALA A 110 -17.78 -18.01 17.34
C ALA A 110 -18.75 -19.21 17.27
N ASP A 111 -18.70 -19.98 16.18
CA ASP A 111 -19.52 -21.20 16.00
C ASP A 111 -19.23 -22.24 17.08
N LYS A 112 -17.95 -22.48 17.39
CA LYS A 112 -17.54 -23.38 18.49
C LYS A 112 -18.03 -22.89 19.85
N ARG A 113 -18.03 -21.56 20.10
CA ARG A 113 -18.56 -20.96 21.34
C ARG A 113 -20.08 -21.12 21.43
N ALA A 114 -20.80 -20.91 20.32
CA ALA A 114 -22.24 -21.10 20.24
C ALA A 114 -22.63 -22.56 20.50
N ALA A 115 -21.94 -23.51 19.86
CA ALA A 115 -22.14 -24.95 20.08
C ALA A 115 -21.89 -25.36 21.54
N LYS A 116 -20.82 -24.83 22.17
CA LYS A 116 -20.54 -25.09 23.59
C LYS A 116 -21.63 -24.52 24.52
N ARG A 117 -22.18 -23.33 24.21
CA ARG A 117 -23.31 -22.75 24.95
C ARG A 117 -24.58 -23.57 24.79
N ALA A 118 -24.90 -23.98 23.56
CA ALA A 118 -26.06 -24.84 23.27
C ALA A 118 -25.97 -26.17 24.03
N ARG A 119 -24.81 -26.84 24.00
CA ARG A 119 -24.58 -28.08 24.76
C ARG A 119 -24.75 -27.91 26.27
N LYS A 120 -24.33 -26.77 26.84
CA LYS A 120 -24.53 -26.46 28.27
C LYS A 120 -26.00 -26.14 28.61
N ALA A 121 -26.75 -25.59 27.64
CA ALA A 121 -28.15 -25.25 27.82
C ALA A 121 -29.10 -26.45 27.72
N VAL A 122 -28.65 -27.59 27.17
CA VAL A 122 -29.42 -28.84 27.21
C VAL A 122 -29.43 -29.37 28.64
N PRO A 123 -30.58 -29.42 29.33
CA PRO A 123 -30.65 -29.95 30.69
C PRO A 123 -30.34 -31.45 30.68
N ALA A 124 -29.67 -31.94 31.73
CA ALA A 124 -29.13 -33.29 31.84
C ALA A 124 -30.19 -34.43 31.94
N GLY A 125 -31.42 -34.22 31.46
CA GLY A 125 -32.54 -35.16 31.63
C GLY A 125 -33.55 -35.25 30.47
N THR A 126 -33.37 -34.57 29.34
CA THR A 126 -34.27 -34.73 28.17
C THR A 126 -33.83 -35.89 27.29
N TRP A 127 -34.28 -37.10 27.64
CA TRP A 127 -34.28 -38.27 26.77
C TRP A 127 -35.27 -38.04 25.62
N TRP A 128 -34.83 -38.21 24.38
CA TRP A 128 -35.68 -38.14 23.19
C TRP A 128 -36.76 -39.24 23.27
N PRO A 129 -38.06 -38.97 23.01
CA PRO A 129 -39.08 -40.01 23.03
C PRO A 129 -38.85 -40.96 21.85
N VAL A 130 -38.58 -42.23 22.17
CA VAL A 130 -38.43 -43.31 21.18
C VAL A 130 -39.81 -43.54 20.51
N PRO A 131 -39.92 -43.56 19.16
CA PRO A 131 -41.19 -43.87 18.50
C PRO A 131 -41.63 -45.29 18.87
N SER A 132 -42.77 -45.41 19.55
CA SER A 132 -43.37 -46.69 19.91
C SER A 132 -43.85 -47.39 18.64
N GLN A 133 -43.22 -48.51 18.30
CA GLN A 133 -43.72 -49.46 17.30
C GLN A 133 -45.10 -49.97 17.75
N GLN A 134 -46.10 -49.84 16.88
CA GLN A 134 -47.28 -50.70 16.82
C GLN A 134 -47.29 -51.38 15.46
#